data_AF-A0AAV8DKP0-F1
#
_entry.id   AF-A0AAV8DKP0-F1
#
_cell.length_a   1.000
_cell.length_b   1.000
_cell.length_c   1.000
_cell.angle_alpha   90.00
_cell.angle_beta   90.00
_cell.angle_gamma   90.00
#
_symmetry.space_group_name_H-M   'P 1'
#
loop_
_entity.id
_entity.type
_entity.pdbx_description
1 polymer ?
#
loop_
_entity_poly.entity_id
_entity_poly.type
_entity_poly.pdbx_seq_one_letter_code
_entity_poly.pdbx_strand_id
1 'polypeptide(L)'
;MANSDPVPRDQTPPSDSEETNGADEISEEGEEEEDTEYEEFEEEEEELDPVRERERLKSIFRRLSTDPVHVRVHDVVIKGNTKTKDAIIEAEISDLFKKPRTVQELVAAASIANARLKQLDVFDSVSITLDAGPAELPGTTNVVIEVLEASNPLTGNVGVFSKPEARSWSLEGSLKLKNLFGHADIWDTSGAFGWDQSLEIGTGVWVPRFKSVPTPLSARAFLLSQDWLKFSSYKERLMGLNFGLLSTNNHDLSYNLTWRTLTDPTRMSSPSIRRQLGHNVLSALKYCYKIDRRDSHLRPKSGYAFSSTSQVSGLWDLRGLKFFRQEFDLRAAMPLGFWNAALNVGLSAGAIFPLGRNFTKLSTSVPDRFFLGGHSSLVCSLLVGLPDERSGSQ
;
A
#
# COMPACT_ATOMS: atom_id res chain seq x y z
N MET A 1 42.43 0.82 -59.75
CA MET A 1 41.10 1.37 -60.07
C MET A 1 40.57 1.97 -58.77
N ALA A 2 40.98 3.20 -58.44
CA ALA A 2 40.37 4.50 -58.82
C ALA A 2 39.07 4.74 -58.00
N ASN A 3 39.16 5.52 -56.92
CA ASN A 3 38.91 6.99 -56.80
C ASN A 3 37.40 7.29 -56.60
N SER A 4 36.96 7.71 -55.40
CA SER A 4 36.92 9.08 -54.85
C SER A 4 35.74 9.92 -55.35
N ASP A 5 34.88 10.36 -54.41
CA ASP A 5 33.81 11.39 -54.49
C ASP A 5 34.33 12.75 -55.07
N PRO A 6 33.55 13.88 -55.24
CA PRO A 6 32.16 14.21 -54.82
C PRO A 6 31.28 15.11 -55.77
N VAL A 7 29.99 15.28 -55.39
CA VAL A 7 29.02 16.44 -55.37
C VAL A 7 29.22 17.65 -56.34
N PRO A 8 28.16 18.23 -56.98
CA PRO A 8 27.40 19.42 -56.44
C PRO A 8 25.86 19.38 -56.72
N ARG A 9 24.98 19.72 -55.76
CA ARG A 9 24.33 21.02 -55.43
C ARG A 9 23.44 21.66 -56.51
N ASP A 10 22.37 22.30 -56.00
CA ASP A 10 21.47 23.30 -56.60
C ASP A 10 20.31 22.76 -57.46
N GLN A 11 19.08 23.32 -57.50
CA GLN A 11 18.58 24.67 -57.23
C GLN A 11 17.03 24.62 -57.12
N THR A 12 16.44 25.45 -56.27
CA THR A 12 15.08 26.02 -56.44
C THR A 12 15.02 26.94 -57.67
N PRO A 13 13.83 27.13 -58.25
CA PRO A 13 13.47 28.46 -58.78
C PRO A 13 12.07 28.96 -58.34
N PRO A 14 11.75 30.25 -58.62
CA PRO A 14 10.90 31.11 -57.77
C PRO A 14 9.65 31.70 -58.50
N SER A 15 9.08 32.78 -57.93
CA SER A 15 8.30 33.89 -58.57
C SER A 15 6.89 33.58 -59.09
N ASP A 16 5.88 34.45 -59.11
CA ASP A 16 5.71 35.87 -58.72
C ASP A 16 4.21 36.23 -58.76
N SER A 17 3.87 37.27 -58.01
CA SER A 17 2.95 38.39 -58.29
C SER A 17 1.45 38.23 -58.59
N GLU A 18 0.75 39.17 -57.96
CA GLU A 18 -0.65 39.60 -57.95
C GLU A 18 -1.22 40.14 -59.29
N GLU A 19 -2.53 40.46 -59.21
CA GLU A 19 -3.37 41.33 -60.06
C GLU A 19 -3.99 40.65 -61.30
N THR A 20 -5.33 40.58 -61.47
CA THR A 20 -6.26 41.72 -61.57
C THR A 20 -7.73 41.25 -61.63
N ASN A 21 -8.59 41.98 -60.93
CA ASN A 21 -9.91 42.53 -61.31
C ASN A 21 -10.84 41.76 -62.28
N GLY A 22 -12.01 41.40 -61.75
CA GLY A 22 -13.26 41.23 -62.50
C GLY A 22 -14.40 41.80 -61.66
N ALA A 23 -14.82 43.02 -62.00
CA ALA A 23 -15.95 43.72 -61.41
C ALA A 23 -17.25 43.29 -62.11
N ASP A 24 -18.29 42.98 -61.33
CA ASP A 24 -19.68 43.03 -61.79
C ASP A 24 -20.42 44.01 -60.88
N GLU A 25 -20.79 45.15 -61.48
CA GLU A 25 -21.71 46.15 -60.94
C GLU A 25 -23.14 45.62 -61.09
N ILE A 26 -23.88 45.53 -59.99
CA ILE A 26 -25.35 45.49 -60.02
C ILE A 26 -25.86 46.65 -59.16
N SER A 27 -26.69 47.45 -59.81
CA SER A 27 -27.42 48.62 -59.33
C SER A 27 -28.32 48.31 -58.13
N GLU A 28 -28.24 49.13 -57.09
CA GLU A 28 -29.26 49.21 -56.04
C GLU A 28 -30.07 50.50 -56.20
N GLU A 29 -31.36 50.31 -56.50
CA GLU A 29 -32.43 51.28 -56.29
C GLU A 29 -32.69 51.38 -54.77
N GLY A 30 -32.93 52.60 -54.29
CA GLY A 30 -33.16 52.85 -52.87
C GLY A 30 -34.54 52.42 -52.40
N GLU A 31 -34.60 51.90 -51.16
CA GLU A 31 -35.79 51.93 -50.31
C GLU A 31 -35.37 52.32 -48.88
N GLU A 32 -36.25 53.09 -48.24
CA GLU A 32 -36.09 53.79 -46.96
C GLU A 32 -36.29 52.87 -45.74
N GLU A 33 -35.54 53.19 -44.67
CA GLU A 33 -35.81 52.99 -43.23
C GLU A 33 -36.14 51.60 -42.67
N GLU A 34 -35.27 51.11 -41.76
CA GLU A 34 -35.63 50.77 -40.37
C GLU A 34 -34.34 50.52 -39.56
N ASP A 35 -33.96 51.48 -38.73
CA ASP A 35 -32.89 51.34 -37.72
C ASP A 35 -33.30 50.27 -36.70
N THR A 36 -32.85 49.04 -36.91
CA THR A 36 -32.91 47.98 -35.90
C THR A 36 -31.63 48.01 -35.08
N GLU A 37 -31.73 48.66 -33.92
CA GLU A 37 -30.71 48.66 -32.87
C GLU A 37 -30.50 47.21 -32.41
N TYR A 38 -29.39 46.59 -32.83
CA TYR A 38 -28.97 45.29 -32.33
C TYR A 38 -28.47 45.49 -30.90
N GLU A 39 -29.31 45.20 -29.90
CA GLU A 39 -28.84 45.04 -28.53
C GLU A 39 -27.93 43.81 -28.47
N GLU A 40 -26.63 44.08 -28.41
CA GLU A 40 -25.58 43.13 -28.08
C GLU A 40 -25.80 42.71 -26.62
N PHE A 41 -26.47 41.56 -26.41
CA PHE A 41 -26.54 40.92 -25.10
C PHE A 41 -25.12 40.46 -24.73
N GLU A 42 -24.37 41.32 -24.04
CA GLU A 42 -23.22 40.89 -23.26
C GLU A 42 -23.75 39.95 -22.16
N GLU A 43 -23.60 38.64 -22.37
CA GLU A 43 -23.69 37.67 -21.28
C GLU A 43 -22.58 38.02 -20.29
N GLU A 44 -22.92 38.76 -19.22
CA GLU A 44 -22.05 38.97 -18.07
C GLU A 44 -21.70 37.58 -17.49
N GLU A 45 -20.57 37.00 -17.90
CA GLU A 45 -19.90 35.97 -17.12
C GLU A 45 -19.52 36.63 -15.79
N GLU A 46 -20.37 36.46 -14.76
CA GLU A 46 -20.04 36.87 -13.40
C GLU A 46 -18.67 36.28 -13.03
N GLU A 47 -17.62 37.12 -13.01
CA GLU A 47 -16.33 36.76 -12.42
C GLU A 47 -16.56 36.50 -10.92
N LEU A 48 -16.84 35.25 -10.59
CA LEU A 48 -17.09 34.77 -9.24
C LEU A 48 -15.83 34.96 -8.38
N ASP A 49 -15.84 35.98 -7.53
CA ASP A 49 -14.78 36.22 -6.56
C ASP A 49 -14.62 34.98 -5.63
N PRO A 50 -13.50 34.23 -5.70
CA PRO A 50 -13.32 32.97 -4.99
C PRO A 50 -13.33 33.14 -3.47
N VAL A 51 -13.08 34.37 -2.98
CA VAL A 51 -13.14 34.68 -1.54
C VAL A 51 -14.60 34.72 -1.07
N ARG A 52 -15.48 35.37 -1.85
CA ARG A 52 -16.90 35.54 -1.53
C ARG A 52 -17.66 34.22 -1.59
N GLU A 53 -17.31 33.36 -2.53
CA GLU A 53 -17.89 32.02 -2.65
C GLU A 53 -17.49 31.12 -1.47
N ARG A 54 -16.22 31.19 -1.05
CA ARG A 54 -15.73 30.47 0.13
C ARG A 54 -16.44 30.91 1.42
N GLU A 55 -16.77 32.19 1.55
CA GLU A 55 -17.55 32.70 2.68
C GLU A 55 -19.02 32.24 2.63
N ARG A 56 -19.65 32.26 1.44
CA ARG A 56 -20.99 31.70 1.25
C ARG A 56 -21.03 30.21 1.60
N LEU A 57 -20.09 29.41 1.11
CA LEU A 57 -19.96 27.99 1.43
C LEU A 57 -19.78 27.75 2.94
N LYS A 58 -18.95 28.54 3.61
CA LYS A 58 -18.80 28.48 5.08
C LYS A 58 -20.12 28.78 5.80
N SER A 59 -20.89 29.75 5.31
CA SER A 59 -22.19 30.10 5.92
C SER A 59 -23.23 29.00 5.73
N ILE A 60 -23.26 28.35 4.57
CA ILE A 60 -24.13 27.22 4.25
C ILE A 60 -23.73 26.01 5.11
N PHE A 61 -22.44 25.72 5.19
CA PHE A 61 -21.91 24.64 6.04
C PHE A 61 -22.30 24.84 7.51
N ARG A 62 -22.21 26.07 8.01
CA ARG A 62 -22.63 26.42 9.37
C ARG A 62 -24.14 26.21 9.57
N ARG A 63 -24.98 26.58 8.61
CA ARG A 63 -26.44 26.34 8.67
C ARG A 63 -26.80 24.86 8.62
N LEU A 64 -26.18 24.11 7.72
CA LEU A 64 -26.33 22.64 7.60
C LEU A 64 -25.83 21.89 8.83
N SER A 65 -24.90 22.46 9.59
CA SER A 65 -24.44 21.93 10.87
C SER A 65 -25.39 22.25 12.04
N THR A 66 -26.30 23.21 11.89
CA THR A 66 -27.16 23.68 12.99
C THR A 66 -28.54 23.02 12.94
N ASP A 67 -29.10 22.81 11.74
CA ASP A 67 -30.41 22.18 11.55
C ASP A 67 -30.30 20.88 10.71
N PRO A 68 -30.81 19.73 11.18
CA PRO A 68 -30.75 18.48 10.44
C PRO A 68 -31.70 18.49 9.24
N VAL A 69 -31.15 18.79 8.06
CA VAL A 69 -31.87 18.67 6.78
C VAL A 69 -31.97 17.20 6.41
N HIS A 70 -33.20 16.70 6.29
CA HIS A 70 -33.47 15.31 5.92
C HIS A 70 -33.35 15.16 4.41
N VAL A 71 -32.53 14.20 3.97
CA VAL A 71 -32.27 13.94 2.55
C VAL A 71 -32.16 12.43 2.34
N ARG A 72 -32.73 11.96 1.22
CA ARG A 72 -32.62 10.56 0.79
C ARG A 72 -31.72 10.46 -0.44
N VAL A 73 -30.80 9.50 -0.44
CA VAL A 73 -30.00 9.19 -1.62
C VAL A 73 -30.92 8.51 -2.65
N HIS A 74 -31.01 9.07 -3.84
CA HIS A 74 -31.77 8.50 -4.96
C HIS A 74 -30.90 7.52 -5.75
N ASP A 75 -29.80 8.03 -6.30
CA ASP A 75 -28.89 7.23 -7.12
C ASP A 75 -27.41 7.57 -6.85
N VAL A 76 -26.53 6.64 -7.18
CA VAL A 76 -25.07 6.79 -7.09
C VAL A 76 -24.48 6.61 -8.47
N VAL A 77 -23.99 7.70 -9.06
CA VAL A 77 -23.43 7.71 -10.41
C VAL A 77 -21.91 7.70 -10.33
N ILE A 78 -21.27 6.70 -10.92
CA ILE A 78 -19.81 6.58 -10.98
C ILE A 78 -19.33 7.06 -12.35
N LYS A 79 -18.31 7.93 -12.37
CA LYS A 79 -17.69 8.48 -13.59
C LYS A 79 -16.18 8.39 -13.53
N GLY A 80 -15.54 8.18 -14.68
CA GLY A 80 -14.08 8.22 -14.84
C GLY A 80 -13.36 6.87 -14.62
N ASN A 81 -14.08 5.79 -14.34
CA ASN A 81 -13.54 4.44 -14.23
C ASN A 81 -13.45 3.77 -15.61
N THR A 82 -12.30 3.89 -16.28
CA THR A 82 -12.10 3.29 -17.61
C THR A 82 -11.69 1.82 -17.54
N LYS A 83 -10.85 1.44 -16.57
CA LYS A 83 -10.35 0.08 -16.40
C LYS A 83 -10.95 -0.64 -15.20
N THR A 84 -11.28 0.09 -14.13
CA THR A 84 -11.80 -0.45 -12.87
C THR A 84 -13.28 -0.74 -12.99
N LYS A 85 -13.70 -1.95 -12.59
CA LYS A 85 -15.10 -2.34 -12.62
C LYS A 85 -15.92 -1.59 -11.57
N ASP A 86 -17.09 -1.10 -11.99
CA ASP A 86 -18.08 -0.39 -11.17
C ASP A 86 -18.42 -1.17 -9.91
N ALA A 87 -18.63 -2.49 -10.06
CA ALA A 87 -18.96 -3.40 -8.96
C ALA A 87 -17.97 -3.34 -7.77
N ILE A 88 -16.70 -3.00 -7.99
CA ILE A 88 -15.71 -2.85 -6.91
C ILE A 88 -15.95 -1.55 -6.14
N ILE A 89 -16.18 -0.46 -6.86
CA ILE A 89 -16.46 0.87 -6.29
C ILE A 89 -17.79 0.81 -5.54
N GLU A 90 -18.85 0.27 -6.16
CA GLU A 90 -20.17 0.06 -5.57
C GLU A 90 -20.12 -0.80 -4.29
N ALA A 91 -19.33 -1.88 -4.29
CA ALA A 91 -19.19 -2.74 -3.12
C ALA A 91 -18.57 -2.01 -1.91
N GLU A 92 -17.72 -1.02 -2.14
CA GLU A 92 -17.06 -0.27 -1.08
C GLU A 92 -17.94 0.83 -0.47
N ILE A 93 -18.84 1.38 -1.30
CA ILE A 93 -19.69 2.53 -0.95
C ILE A 93 -21.13 2.16 -0.57
N SER A 94 -21.64 1.02 -1.05
CA SER A 94 -23.07 0.67 -0.93
C SER A 94 -23.55 0.58 0.53
N ASP A 95 -22.71 0.12 1.45
CA ASP A 95 -23.04 0.06 2.87
C ASP A 95 -23.08 1.44 3.55
N LEU A 96 -22.39 2.43 2.97
CA LEU A 96 -22.25 3.78 3.52
C LEU A 96 -23.41 4.67 3.10
N PHE A 97 -23.91 4.54 1.87
CA PHE A 97 -24.95 5.43 1.33
C PHE A 97 -26.39 4.95 1.55
N LYS A 98 -26.60 3.71 2.03
CA LYS A 98 -27.95 3.18 2.37
C LYS A 98 -28.50 3.64 3.73
N LYS A 99 -27.62 4.03 4.66
CA LYS A 99 -27.96 4.34 6.05
C LYS A 99 -28.28 5.83 6.36
N PRO A 100 -27.59 6.82 5.76
CA PRO A 100 -27.72 8.20 6.20
C PRO A 100 -29.09 8.77 5.86
N ARG A 101 -29.65 9.55 6.77
CA ARG A 101 -30.95 10.24 6.60
C ARG A 101 -30.81 11.76 6.59
N THR A 102 -29.63 12.27 6.94
CA THR A 102 -29.34 13.70 7.02
C THR A 102 -28.16 14.08 6.12
N VAL A 103 -28.09 15.36 5.72
CA VAL A 103 -26.95 15.87 4.93
C VAL A 103 -25.63 15.71 5.68
N GLN A 104 -25.62 15.93 7.00
CA GLN A 104 -24.40 15.79 7.80
C GLN A 104 -23.88 14.35 7.81
N GLU A 105 -24.77 13.37 8.00
CA GLU A 105 -24.40 11.95 7.93
C GLU A 105 -23.95 11.57 6.52
N LEU A 106 -24.55 12.15 5.48
CA LEU A 106 -24.18 11.90 4.09
C LEU A 106 -22.79 12.44 3.77
N VAL A 107 -22.44 13.65 4.25
CA VAL A 107 -21.09 14.23 4.10
C VAL A 107 -20.06 13.42 4.88
N ALA A 108 -20.39 12.98 6.09
CA ALA A 108 -19.51 12.09 6.86
C ALA A 108 -19.30 10.74 6.15
N ALA A 109 -20.37 10.15 5.61
CA ALA A 109 -20.32 8.93 4.82
C ALA A 109 -19.48 9.11 3.54
N ALA A 110 -19.64 10.24 2.85
CA ALA A 110 -18.83 10.58 1.68
C ALA A 110 -17.34 10.73 2.02
N SER A 111 -17.02 11.33 3.16
CA SER A 111 -15.63 11.42 3.65
C SER A 111 -15.02 10.04 3.90
N ILE A 112 -15.77 9.13 4.55
CA ILE A 112 -15.34 7.74 4.78
C ILE A 112 -15.21 6.98 3.46
N ALA A 113 -16.14 7.17 2.52
CA ALA A 113 -16.10 6.57 1.20
C ALA A 113 -14.87 7.03 0.41
N ASN A 114 -14.56 8.33 0.43
CA ASN A 114 -13.36 8.89 -0.20
C ASN A 114 -12.08 8.26 0.40
N ALA A 115 -12.01 8.14 1.73
CA ALA A 115 -10.87 7.50 2.39
C ALA A 115 -10.70 6.03 1.97
N ARG A 116 -11.79 5.26 1.87
CA ARG A 116 -11.77 3.86 1.42
C ARG A 116 -11.36 3.72 -0.05
N LEU A 117 -11.89 4.57 -0.93
CA LEU A 117 -11.53 4.56 -2.35
C LEU A 117 -10.07 4.94 -2.56
N LYS A 118 -9.55 5.92 -1.82
CA LYS A 118 -8.11 6.26 -1.81
C LYS A 118 -7.25 5.13 -1.26
N GLN A 119 -7.75 4.37 -0.29
CA GLN A 119 -7.03 3.21 0.27
C GLN A 119 -6.84 2.07 -0.75
N LEU A 120 -7.64 2.03 -1.82
CA LEU A 120 -7.43 1.07 -2.92
C LEU A 120 -6.15 1.34 -3.72
N ASP A 121 -5.56 2.54 -3.61
CA ASP A 121 -4.30 2.93 -4.27
C ASP A 121 -4.28 2.77 -5.80
N VAL A 122 -5.46 2.76 -6.43
CA VAL A 122 -5.66 2.63 -7.89
C VAL A 122 -6.07 3.95 -8.55
N PHE A 123 -6.60 4.89 -7.76
CA PHE A 123 -7.05 6.20 -8.21
C PHE A 123 -6.07 7.29 -7.78
N ASP A 124 -5.73 8.20 -8.69
CA ASP A 124 -4.91 9.39 -8.38
C ASP A 124 -5.76 10.45 -7.66
N SER A 125 -7.03 10.59 -8.05
CA SER A 125 -7.98 11.51 -7.41
C SER A 125 -9.37 10.89 -7.30
N VAL A 126 -10.08 11.28 -6.24
CA VAL A 126 -11.47 10.88 -5.96
C VAL A 126 -12.22 12.11 -5.47
N SER A 127 -13.15 12.60 -6.28
CA SER A 127 -14.12 13.65 -5.94
C SER A 127 -15.50 13.02 -5.76
N ILE A 128 -16.20 13.44 -4.71
CA ILE A 128 -17.58 13.04 -4.45
C ILE A 128 -18.40 14.32 -4.35
N THR A 129 -19.34 14.50 -5.27
CA THR A 129 -20.27 15.63 -5.28
C THR A 129 -21.67 15.14 -4.90
N LEU A 130 -22.42 16.04 -4.27
CA LEU A 130 -23.80 15.81 -3.84
C LEU A 130 -24.70 16.72 -4.67
N ASP A 131 -25.32 16.15 -5.69
CA ASP A 131 -26.16 16.88 -6.62
C ASP A 131 -27.62 16.77 -6.19
N ALA A 132 -28.41 17.80 -6.51
CA ALA A 132 -29.85 17.73 -6.29
C ALA A 132 -30.45 16.59 -7.14
N GLY A 133 -31.36 15.82 -6.55
CA GLY A 133 -32.12 14.81 -7.27
C GLY A 133 -33.03 15.42 -8.35
N PRO A 134 -33.62 14.58 -9.22
CA PRO A 134 -34.55 15.05 -10.25
C PRO A 134 -35.67 15.91 -9.65
N ALA A 135 -36.11 16.94 -10.38
CA ALA A 135 -37.15 17.86 -9.94
C ALA A 135 -38.47 17.16 -9.55
N GLU A 136 -38.69 15.96 -10.08
CA GLU A 136 -39.83 15.08 -9.79
C GLU A 136 -39.85 14.54 -8.35
N LEU A 137 -38.70 14.52 -7.65
CA LEU A 137 -38.55 13.95 -6.30
C LEU A 137 -37.83 14.95 -5.36
N PRO A 138 -38.54 15.94 -4.82
CA PRO A 138 -37.97 16.91 -3.88
C PRO A 138 -37.46 16.22 -2.60
N GLY A 139 -36.29 16.64 -2.11
CA GLY A 139 -35.65 16.05 -0.93
C GLY A 139 -34.81 14.80 -1.20
N THR A 140 -34.52 14.52 -2.48
CA THR A 140 -33.56 13.51 -2.89
C THR A 140 -32.24 14.12 -3.36
N THR A 141 -31.14 13.37 -3.20
CA THR A 141 -29.80 13.74 -3.67
C THR A 141 -29.22 12.61 -4.50
N ASN A 142 -28.57 12.97 -5.60
CA ASN A 142 -27.73 12.07 -6.38
C ASN A 142 -26.29 12.22 -5.91
N VAL A 143 -25.62 11.11 -5.67
CA VAL A 143 -24.20 11.12 -5.30
C VAL A 143 -23.40 10.82 -6.55
N VAL A 144 -22.65 11.81 -7.04
CA VAL A 144 -21.79 11.63 -8.21
C VAL A 144 -20.35 11.42 -7.72
N ILE A 145 -19.78 10.28 -8.08
CA ILE A 145 -18.42 9.89 -7.71
C ILE A 145 -17.57 9.95 -8.97
N GLU A 146 -16.68 10.93 -9.00
CA GLU A 146 -15.73 11.11 -10.08
C GLU A 146 -14.37 10.57 -9.63
N VAL A 147 -13.93 9.51 -10.29
CA VAL A 147 -12.63 8.88 -10.05
C VAL A 147 -11.70 9.14 -11.22
N LEU A 148 -10.46 9.50 -10.90
CA LEU A 148 -9.39 9.60 -11.88
C LEU A 148 -8.44 8.42 -11.65
N GLU A 149 -8.44 7.47 -12.58
CA GLU A 149 -7.55 6.31 -12.52
C GLU A 149 -6.10 6.71 -12.71
N ALA A 150 -5.19 5.96 -12.08
CA ALA A 150 -3.76 6.22 -12.17
C ALA A 150 -3.28 6.24 -13.63
N SER A 151 -2.72 7.37 -14.06
CA SER A 151 -2.27 7.55 -15.45
C SER A 151 -1.17 6.56 -15.83
N ASN A 152 -0.32 6.18 -14.86
CA ASN A 152 0.66 5.13 -15.02
C ASN A 152 0.39 4.00 -14.01
N PRO A 153 0.03 2.78 -14.48
CA PRO A 153 -0.21 1.65 -13.60
C PRO A 153 1.08 1.09 -12.98
N LEU A 154 2.25 1.42 -13.52
CA LEU A 154 3.55 0.96 -13.00
C LEU A 154 4.15 2.02 -12.08
N THR A 155 4.32 1.68 -10.81
CA THR A 155 5.08 2.48 -9.83
C THR A 155 6.30 1.70 -9.39
N GLY A 156 7.48 2.33 -9.40
CA GLY A 156 8.73 1.69 -9.00
C GLY A 156 9.50 2.52 -8.00
N ASN A 157 10.13 1.87 -7.03
CA ASN A 157 11.06 2.49 -6.10
C ASN A 157 12.36 1.67 -6.10
N VAL A 158 13.50 2.35 -6.09
CA VAL A 158 14.81 1.74 -5.93
C VAL A 158 15.58 2.56 -4.89
N GLY A 159 16.16 1.87 -3.91
CA GLY A 159 16.88 2.48 -2.81
C GLY A 159 18.12 1.66 -2.45
N VAL A 160 19.19 2.36 -2.07
CA VAL A 160 20.36 1.73 -1.47
C VAL A 160 20.32 2.02 0.02
N PHE A 161 20.29 0.97 0.83
CA PHE A 161 20.27 1.06 2.27
C PHE A 161 21.63 0.62 2.82
N SER A 162 22.19 1.43 3.71
CA SER A 162 23.33 1.00 4.50
C SER A 162 22.82 0.29 5.76
N LYS A 163 23.38 -0.88 6.06
CA LYS A 163 23.17 -1.62 7.32
C LYS A 163 24.43 -1.44 8.17
N PRO A 164 24.48 -0.43 9.07
CA PRO A 164 25.68 -0.14 9.86
C PRO A 164 26.11 -1.35 10.70
N GLU A 165 25.15 -2.12 11.23
CA GLU A 165 25.38 -3.31 12.06
C GLU A 165 26.17 -4.40 11.34
N ALA A 166 25.78 -4.73 10.11
CA ALA A 166 26.43 -5.76 9.30
C ALA A 166 27.64 -5.22 8.53
N ARG A 167 27.92 -3.91 8.65
CA ARG A 167 28.86 -3.16 7.82
C ARG A 167 28.67 -3.50 6.33
N SER A 168 27.42 -3.66 5.93
CA SER A 168 27.03 -4.08 4.59
C SER A 168 26.05 -3.08 3.98
N TRP A 169 25.97 -3.10 2.66
CA TRP A 169 25.00 -2.33 1.89
C TRP A 169 23.99 -3.30 1.29
N SER A 170 22.74 -2.88 1.18
CA SER A 170 21.70 -3.57 0.42
C SER A 170 21.15 -2.67 -0.67
N LEU A 171 20.96 -3.23 -1.85
CA LEU A 171 20.22 -2.61 -2.95
C LEU A 171 18.82 -3.21 -2.92
N GLU A 172 17.82 -2.38 -2.73
CA GLU A 172 16.42 -2.78 -2.63
C GLU A 172 15.64 -2.11 -3.76
N GLY A 173 14.81 -2.88 -4.43
CA GLY A 173 13.95 -2.43 -5.50
C GLY A 173 12.56 -3.03 -5.34
N SER A 174 11.53 -2.23 -5.61
CA SER A 174 10.14 -2.68 -5.63
C SER A 174 9.44 -2.11 -6.86
N LEU A 175 8.65 -2.94 -7.53
CA LEU A 175 7.82 -2.59 -8.66
C LEU A 175 6.38 -3.00 -8.33
N LYS A 176 5.47 -2.05 -8.40
CA LYS A 176 4.02 -2.23 -8.20
C LYS A 176 3.30 -1.98 -9.50
N LEU A 177 2.51 -2.95 -9.93
CA LEU A 177 1.58 -2.85 -11.05
C LEU A 177 0.16 -2.77 -10.50
N LYS A 178 -0.47 -1.63 -10.69
CA LYS A 178 -1.80 -1.31 -10.18
C LYS A 178 -2.87 -1.65 -11.21
N ASN A 179 -3.94 -2.28 -10.73
CA ASN A 179 -5.18 -2.57 -11.45
C ASN A 179 -4.95 -3.30 -12.79
N LEU A 180 -4.28 -4.45 -12.79
CA LEU A 180 -3.98 -5.17 -14.03
C LEU A 180 -5.25 -5.75 -14.67
N PHE A 181 -6.16 -6.32 -13.87
CA PHE A 181 -7.37 -7.00 -14.32
C PHE A 181 -8.67 -6.21 -14.10
N GLY A 182 -8.59 -4.93 -13.71
CA GLY A 182 -9.76 -4.10 -13.45
C GLY A 182 -10.46 -4.41 -12.11
N HIS A 183 -9.84 -5.22 -11.26
CA HIS A 183 -10.37 -5.63 -9.96
C HIS A 183 -9.75 -4.85 -8.79
N ALA A 184 -9.10 -3.72 -9.08
CA ALA A 184 -8.23 -3.01 -8.15
C ALA A 184 -7.12 -3.90 -7.56
N ASP A 185 -6.63 -4.84 -8.37
CA ASP A 185 -5.57 -5.77 -8.01
C ASP A 185 -4.19 -5.09 -8.08
N ILE A 186 -3.39 -5.25 -7.03
CA ILE A 186 -2.04 -4.69 -6.95
C ILE A 186 -1.04 -5.84 -6.97
N TRP A 187 -0.21 -5.88 -8.00
CA TRP A 187 0.89 -6.82 -8.14
C TRP A 187 2.17 -6.15 -7.65
N ASP A 188 2.73 -6.63 -6.54
CA ASP A 188 3.97 -6.14 -5.93
C ASP A 188 5.09 -7.14 -6.18
N THR A 189 6.17 -6.70 -6.82
CA THR A 189 7.41 -7.45 -6.98
C THR A 189 8.54 -6.69 -6.33
N SER A 190 9.21 -7.30 -5.35
CA SER A 190 10.32 -6.70 -4.62
C SER A 190 11.57 -7.58 -4.69
N GLY A 191 12.73 -6.96 -4.76
CA GLY A 191 14.03 -7.61 -4.67
C GLY A 191 14.96 -6.82 -3.77
N ALA A 192 15.70 -7.51 -2.91
CA ALA A 192 16.75 -6.96 -2.06
C ALA A 192 18.01 -7.81 -2.23
N PHE A 193 19.12 -7.16 -2.56
CA PHE A 193 20.42 -7.81 -2.66
C PHE A 193 21.41 -7.13 -1.70
N GLY A 194 21.86 -7.89 -0.70
CA GLY A 194 22.92 -7.47 0.20
C GLY A 194 24.28 -7.92 -0.29
N TRP A 195 25.28 -7.05 -0.13
CA TRP A 195 26.69 -7.36 -0.43
C TRP A 195 27.26 -8.45 0.50
N ASP A 196 26.55 -8.79 1.57
CA ASP A 196 26.80 -9.92 2.46
C ASP A 196 26.25 -11.26 1.91
N GLN A 197 25.92 -11.32 0.62
CA GLN A 197 25.30 -12.48 -0.06
C GLN A 197 23.87 -12.79 0.42
N SER A 198 23.20 -11.84 1.08
CA SER A 198 21.77 -11.91 1.30
C SER A 198 21.01 -11.59 0.01
N LEU A 199 20.03 -12.43 -0.33
CA LEU A 199 19.14 -12.22 -1.47
C LEU A 199 17.71 -12.47 -1.03
N GLU A 200 16.85 -11.48 -1.19
CA GLU A 200 15.43 -11.58 -0.96
C GLU A 200 14.71 -11.19 -2.23
N ILE A 201 13.91 -12.09 -2.78
CA ILE A 201 13.05 -11.81 -3.94
C ILE A 201 11.65 -12.24 -3.56
N GLY A 202 10.66 -11.40 -3.85
CA GLY A 202 9.27 -11.72 -3.62
C GLY A 202 8.38 -11.12 -4.69
N THR A 203 7.32 -11.85 -5.01
CA THR A 203 6.25 -11.35 -5.88
C THR A 203 4.92 -11.70 -5.23
N GLY A 204 3.97 -10.79 -5.22
CA GLY A 204 2.68 -11.00 -4.62
C GLY A 204 1.58 -10.20 -5.29
N VAL A 205 0.37 -10.68 -5.11
CA VAL A 205 -0.85 -10.03 -5.54
C VAL A 205 -1.68 -9.69 -4.31
N TRP A 206 -2.23 -8.49 -4.29
CA TRP A 206 -3.19 -8.02 -3.31
C TRP A 206 -4.49 -7.70 -4.02
N VAL A 207 -5.60 -8.25 -3.51
CA VAL A 207 -6.93 -8.05 -4.07
C VAL A 207 -7.85 -7.57 -2.95
N PRO A 208 -8.47 -6.39 -3.06
CA PRO A 208 -9.28 -5.81 -1.99
C PRO A 208 -10.57 -6.60 -1.73
N ARG A 209 -11.21 -7.09 -2.79
CA ARG A 209 -12.40 -7.93 -2.70
C ARG A 209 -12.35 -9.01 -3.76
N PHE A 210 -12.53 -10.25 -3.33
CA PHE A 210 -12.65 -11.39 -4.24
C PHE A 210 -14.08 -11.92 -4.22
N LYS A 211 -14.87 -11.55 -5.23
CA LYS A 211 -16.30 -11.91 -5.37
C LYS A 211 -17.08 -11.52 -4.10
N SER A 212 -17.76 -12.48 -3.45
CA SER A 212 -18.58 -12.26 -2.26
C SER A 212 -17.80 -12.15 -0.95
N VAL A 213 -16.47 -12.30 -0.97
CA VAL A 213 -15.64 -12.18 0.23
C VAL A 213 -15.29 -10.70 0.45
N PRO A 214 -15.79 -10.06 1.53
CA PRO A 214 -15.62 -8.63 1.76
C PRO A 214 -14.21 -8.28 2.31
N THR A 215 -13.38 -9.29 2.57
CA THR A 215 -12.08 -9.12 3.20
C THR A 215 -10.97 -9.13 2.14
N PRO A 216 -9.95 -8.26 2.26
CA PRO A 216 -8.82 -8.26 1.34
C PRO A 216 -8.03 -9.55 1.46
N LEU A 217 -7.67 -10.11 0.30
CA LEU A 217 -6.86 -11.31 0.18
C LEU A 217 -5.51 -10.94 -0.44
N SER A 218 -4.46 -11.57 0.05
CA SER A 218 -3.13 -11.41 -0.53
C SER A 218 -2.47 -12.76 -0.74
N ALA A 219 -1.74 -12.93 -1.82
CA ALA A 219 -0.89 -14.11 -2.04
C ALA A 219 0.50 -13.63 -2.44
N ARG A 220 1.55 -14.10 -1.76
CA ARG A 220 2.94 -13.73 -2.04
C ARG A 220 3.82 -14.95 -2.09
N ALA A 221 4.56 -15.11 -3.18
CA ALA A 221 5.67 -16.04 -3.28
C ALA A 221 6.97 -15.31 -2.92
N PHE A 222 7.85 -15.96 -2.17
CA PHE A 222 9.14 -15.40 -1.79
C PHE A 222 10.25 -16.43 -1.86
N LEU A 223 11.45 -15.94 -2.13
CA LEU A 223 12.71 -16.64 -2.07
C LEU A 223 13.69 -15.77 -1.26
N LEU A 224 14.12 -16.29 -0.13
CA LEU A 224 15.10 -15.66 0.76
C LEU A 224 16.31 -16.59 0.87
N SER A 225 17.50 -16.07 0.60
CA SER A 225 18.77 -16.75 0.77
C SER A 225 19.63 -15.91 1.68
N GLN A 226 20.00 -16.45 2.84
CA GLN A 226 20.79 -15.75 3.84
C GLN A 226 22.00 -16.58 4.25
N ASP A 227 23.17 -15.93 4.32
CA ASP A 227 24.40 -16.55 4.78
C ASP A 227 24.65 -16.26 6.26
N TRP A 228 24.53 -17.30 7.09
CA TRP A 228 24.81 -17.25 8.53
C TRP A 228 26.21 -17.75 8.87
N LEU A 229 27.11 -17.79 7.88
CA LEU A 229 28.45 -18.38 8.01
C LEU A 229 29.27 -17.80 9.16
N LYS A 230 29.19 -16.47 9.38
CA LYS A 230 29.93 -15.77 10.44
C LYS A 230 29.44 -16.08 11.84
N PHE A 231 28.14 -16.34 12.01
CA PHE A 231 27.51 -16.48 13.33
C PHE A 231 27.28 -17.93 13.73
N SER A 232 26.93 -18.79 12.76
CA SER A 232 26.52 -20.17 13.04
C SER A 232 26.98 -21.17 11.98
N SER A 233 27.85 -20.75 11.05
CA SER A 233 28.51 -21.60 10.06
C SER A 233 27.57 -22.40 9.14
N TYR A 234 26.34 -21.90 8.90
CA TYR A 234 25.38 -22.49 7.97
C TYR A 234 24.85 -21.45 6.97
N LYS A 235 24.29 -21.95 5.87
CA LYS A 235 23.55 -21.17 4.88
C LYS A 235 22.09 -21.59 4.87
N GLU A 236 21.19 -20.61 4.82
CA GLU A 236 19.75 -20.85 4.81
C GLU A 236 19.12 -20.36 3.52
N ARG A 237 18.30 -21.21 2.91
CA ARG A 237 17.47 -20.86 1.76
C ARG A 237 16.02 -21.19 2.08
N LEU A 238 15.17 -20.18 2.02
CA LEU A 238 13.74 -20.23 2.25
C LEU A 238 13.03 -19.92 0.95
N MET A 239 12.12 -20.79 0.53
CA MET A 239 11.21 -20.54 -0.57
C MET A 239 9.80 -20.78 -0.04
N GLY A 240 8.88 -19.85 -0.23
CA GLY A 240 7.58 -20.00 0.38
C GLY A 240 6.47 -19.24 -0.30
N LEU A 241 5.25 -19.61 0.09
CA LEU A 241 4.01 -18.95 -0.25
C LEU A 241 3.38 -18.43 1.05
N ASN A 242 2.94 -17.18 1.03
CA ASN A 242 2.20 -16.54 2.10
C ASN A 242 0.82 -16.12 1.58
N PHE A 243 -0.23 -16.57 2.24
CA PHE A 243 -1.61 -16.24 1.92
C PHE A 243 -2.20 -15.41 3.06
N GLY A 244 -2.53 -14.15 2.80
CA GLY A 244 -3.33 -13.32 3.70
C GLY A 244 -4.80 -13.64 3.50
N LEU A 245 -5.42 -14.22 4.54
CA LEU A 245 -6.80 -14.71 4.51
C LEU A 245 -7.79 -13.69 5.07
N LEU A 246 -7.33 -12.87 6.01
CA LEU A 246 -8.12 -11.82 6.63
C LEU A 246 -7.18 -10.66 6.97
N SER A 247 -7.54 -9.46 6.56
CA SER A 247 -6.96 -8.24 7.13
C SER A 247 -8.09 -7.28 7.44
N THR A 248 -8.24 -6.97 8.72
CA THR A 248 -9.16 -6.00 9.30
C THR A 248 -8.33 -4.97 10.04
N ASN A 249 -8.93 -3.87 10.51
CA ASN A 249 -8.22 -2.79 11.18
C ASN A 249 -7.27 -3.25 12.32
N ASN A 250 -7.67 -4.28 13.07
CA ASN A 250 -6.89 -4.78 14.21
C ASN A 250 -6.48 -6.25 14.10
N HIS A 251 -6.97 -6.97 13.10
CA HIS A 251 -6.83 -8.43 13.01
C HIS A 251 -6.25 -8.80 11.65
N ASP A 252 -5.13 -9.50 11.66
CA ASP A 252 -4.49 -10.05 10.46
C ASP A 252 -4.37 -11.57 10.62
N LEU A 253 -4.88 -12.33 9.66
CA LEU A 253 -4.71 -13.78 9.56
C LEU A 253 -3.98 -14.13 8.27
N SER A 254 -2.88 -14.86 8.41
CA SER A 254 -2.03 -15.28 7.30
C SER A 254 -1.64 -16.75 7.42
N TYR A 255 -1.53 -17.43 6.29
CA TYR A 255 -1.09 -18.81 6.19
C TYR A 255 0.21 -18.87 5.39
N ASN A 256 1.27 -19.37 6.00
CA ASN A 256 2.60 -19.46 5.42
C ASN A 256 2.95 -20.91 5.15
N LEU A 257 3.42 -21.19 3.93
CA LEU A 257 3.98 -22.47 3.53
C LEU A 257 5.41 -22.22 3.07
N THR A 258 6.39 -22.75 3.79
CA THR A 258 7.80 -22.45 3.57
C THR A 258 8.62 -23.72 3.41
N TRP A 259 9.25 -23.88 2.27
CA TRP A 259 10.29 -24.86 2.02
C TRP A 259 11.64 -24.27 2.42
N ARG A 260 12.20 -24.77 3.52
CA ARG A 260 13.50 -24.40 4.06
C ARG A 260 14.53 -25.43 3.65
N THR A 261 15.71 -24.96 3.24
CA THR A 261 16.89 -25.78 3.00
C THR A 261 18.05 -25.21 3.82
N LEU A 262 18.61 -26.04 4.69
CA LEU A 262 19.79 -25.70 5.48
C LEU A 262 20.99 -26.47 4.92
N THR A 263 22.03 -25.74 4.53
CA THR A 263 23.29 -26.31 4.03
C THR A 263 24.47 -25.84 4.87
N ASP A 264 25.45 -26.74 5.06
CA ASP A 264 26.72 -26.41 5.70
C ASP A 264 27.85 -26.57 4.66
N PRO A 265 28.24 -25.49 3.97
CA PRO A 265 29.33 -25.56 3.00
C PRO A 265 30.70 -25.71 3.69
N THR A 266 30.85 -25.23 4.93
CA THR A 266 32.12 -25.23 5.67
C THR A 266 32.43 -26.57 6.34
N ARG A 267 31.40 -27.40 6.55
CA ARG A 267 31.45 -28.63 7.38
C ARG A 267 31.90 -28.39 8.83
N MET A 268 31.92 -27.13 9.26
CA MET A 268 32.32 -26.72 10.61
C MET A 268 31.12 -26.52 11.54
N SER A 269 29.88 -26.73 11.06
CA SER A 269 28.69 -26.58 11.90
C SER A 269 28.71 -27.58 13.06
N SER A 270 28.17 -27.15 14.21
CA SER A 270 28.03 -27.99 15.39
C SER A 270 27.21 -29.27 15.11
N PRO A 271 27.42 -30.37 15.86
CA PRO A 271 26.66 -31.61 15.67
C PRO A 271 25.13 -31.43 15.74
N SER A 272 24.64 -30.48 16.54
CA SER A 272 23.22 -30.13 16.63
C SER A 272 22.67 -29.50 15.35
N ILE A 273 23.44 -28.62 14.70
CA ILE A 273 23.06 -28.00 13.42
C ILE A 273 23.13 -29.04 12.30
N ARG A 274 24.18 -29.88 12.30
CA ARG A 274 24.35 -30.94 11.29
C ARG A 274 23.18 -31.93 11.24
N ARG A 275 22.57 -32.24 12.39
CA ARG A 275 21.35 -33.09 12.46
C ARG A 275 20.11 -32.44 11.85
N GLN A 276 20.10 -31.12 11.70
CA GLN A 276 18.98 -30.35 11.15
C GLN A 276 19.20 -29.93 9.70
N LEU A 277 20.36 -30.26 9.11
CA LEU A 277 20.64 -29.99 7.70
C LEU A 277 19.70 -30.78 6.79
N GLY A 278 19.42 -30.22 5.62
CA GLY A 278 18.52 -30.78 4.63
C GLY A 278 17.29 -29.91 4.42
N HIS A 279 16.22 -30.56 3.95
CA HIS A 279 14.98 -29.89 3.56
C HIS A 279 13.92 -30.05 4.64
N ASN A 280 13.24 -28.96 4.97
CA ASN A 280 12.13 -28.93 5.90
C ASN A 280 10.99 -28.10 5.31
N VAL A 281 9.74 -28.57 5.44
CA VAL A 281 8.56 -27.86 4.95
C VAL A 281 7.74 -27.41 6.14
N LEU A 282 7.73 -26.10 6.39
CA LEU A 282 6.98 -25.49 7.47
C LEU A 282 5.64 -24.96 6.95
N SER A 283 4.54 -25.52 7.44
CA SER A 283 3.21 -24.91 7.31
C SER A 283 2.87 -24.19 8.62
N ALA A 284 2.48 -22.93 8.55
CA ALA A 284 2.26 -22.08 9.71
C ALA A 284 1.07 -21.14 9.50
N LEU A 285 0.05 -21.26 10.35
CA LEU A 285 -1.03 -20.28 10.45
C LEU A 285 -0.63 -19.22 11.48
N LYS A 286 -0.58 -17.97 11.05
CA LYS A 286 -0.19 -16.82 11.86
C LYS A 286 -1.35 -15.85 11.99
N TYR A 287 -1.77 -15.63 13.22
CA TYR A 287 -2.75 -14.63 13.61
C TYR A 287 -2.05 -13.48 14.34
N CYS A 288 -2.37 -12.25 13.97
CA CYS A 288 -1.82 -11.06 14.59
C CYS A 288 -2.95 -10.12 15.00
N TYR A 289 -2.94 -9.71 16.26
CA TYR A 289 -3.80 -8.66 16.78
C TYR A 289 -2.96 -7.43 17.06
N LYS A 290 -3.30 -6.31 16.42
CA LYS A 290 -2.58 -5.04 16.56
C LYS A 290 -3.53 -3.94 16.98
N ILE A 291 -3.11 -3.14 17.94
CA ILE A 291 -3.78 -1.90 18.32
C ILE A 291 -2.72 -0.82 18.52
N ASP A 292 -2.86 0.30 17.80
CA ASP A 292 -1.99 1.47 17.95
C ASP A 292 -2.87 2.66 18.33
N ARG A 293 -2.67 3.16 19.55
CA ARG A 293 -3.32 4.37 20.07
C ARG A 293 -2.31 5.45 20.43
N ARG A 294 -1.12 5.42 19.81
CA ARG A 294 -0.12 6.47 19.97
C ARG A 294 -0.52 7.72 19.21
N ASP A 295 -0.05 8.86 19.68
CA ASP A 295 -0.23 10.17 19.02
C ASP A 295 0.51 10.25 17.68
N SER A 296 1.73 9.70 17.61
CA SER A 296 2.56 9.68 16.42
C SER A 296 3.28 8.34 16.26
N HIS A 297 3.35 7.84 15.02
CA HIS A 297 4.06 6.60 14.71
C HIS A 297 5.59 6.75 14.78
N LEU A 298 6.12 7.92 14.41
CA LEU A 298 7.57 8.16 14.33
C LEU A 298 8.17 8.60 15.66
N ARG A 299 7.50 9.50 16.38
CA ARG A 299 7.98 10.03 17.66
C ARG A 299 6.81 10.10 18.65
N PRO A 300 6.44 8.98 19.26
CA PRO A 300 5.32 8.94 20.19
C PRO A 300 5.63 9.73 21.45
N LYS A 301 4.70 10.59 21.88
CA LYS A 301 4.77 11.32 23.16
C LYS A 301 3.72 10.86 24.16
N SER A 302 2.62 10.29 23.66
CA SER A 302 1.53 9.76 24.49
C SER A 302 0.86 8.58 23.81
N GLY A 303 0.37 7.65 24.63
CA GLY A 303 -0.43 6.51 24.19
C GLY A 303 0.33 5.19 24.24
N TYR A 304 -0.27 4.16 23.65
CA TYR A 304 0.29 2.81 23.67
C TYR A 304 0.04 2.08 22.36
N ALA A 305 0.94 1.16 22.04
CA ALA A 305 0.83 0.21 20.95
C ALA A 305 0.98 -1.19 21.53
N PHE A 306 0.06 -2.09 21.16
CA PHE A 306 0.11 -3.48 21.57
C PHE A 306 -0.04 -4.38 20.34
N SER A 307 0.82 -5.37 20.24
CA SER A 307 0.82 -6.40 19.21
C SER A 307 0.90 -7.77 19.87
N SER A 308 -0.06 -8.64 19.56
CA SER A 308 -0.08 -10.04 19.97
C SER A 308 -0.05 -10.90 18.72
N THR A 309 1.00 -11.71 18.56
CA THR A 309 1.15 -12.60 17.41
C THR A 309 1.14 -14.05 17.87
N SER A 310 0.18 -14.82 17.37
CA SER A 310 0.00 -16.24 17.65
C SER A 310 0.28 -17.02 16.36
N GLN A 311 1.16 -18.01 16.41
CA GLN A 311 1.52 -18.83 15.27
C GLN A 311 1.37 -20.31 15.63
N VAL A 312 0.59 -21.04 14.84
CA VAL A 312 0.44 -22.49 14.93
C VAL A 312 1.14 -23.12 13.73
N SER A 313 2.18 -23.90 13.99
CA SER A 313 3.00 -24.55 12.97
C SER A 313 2.81 -26.08 12.97
N GLY A 314 2.98 -26.69 11.80
CA GLY A 314 2.88 -28.14 11.60
C GLY A 314 1.45 -28.65 11.38
N LEU A 315 0.59 -27.83 10.75
CA LEU A 315 -0.76 -28.24 10.37
C LEU A 315 -0.74 -29.33 9.28
N TRP A 316 0.13 -29.17 8.28
CA TRP A 316 0.25 -30.07 7.14
C TRP A 316 1.49 -30.99 7.19
N ASP A 317 2.48 -30.65 8.01
CA ASP A 317 3.72 -31.43 8.06
C ASP A 317 3.59 -32.66 8.97
N LEU A 318 3.97 -33.83 8.42
CA LEU A 318 3.99 -35.13 9.09
C LEU A 318 5.37 -35.45 9.70
N ARG A 319 6.44 -34.77 9.28
CA ARG A 319 7.83 -35.04 9.73
C ARG A 319 8.40 -33.96 10.65
N GLY A 320 7.97 -32.71 10.52
CA GLY A 320 8.41 -31.61 11.36
C GLY A 320 7.69 -31.50 12.70
N LEU A 321 8.30 -30.75 13.60
CA LEU A 321 7.72 -30.42 14.90
C LEU A 321 6.55 -29.48 14.74
N LYS A 322 5.41 -29.86 15.32
CA LYS A 322 4.31 -28.94 15.53
C LYS A 322 4.65 -28.07 16.72
N PHE A 323 4.40 -26.77 16.61
CA PHE A 323 4.65 -25.85 17.71
C PHE A 323 3.64 -24.71 17.69
N PHE A 324 3.36 -24.18 18.86
CA PHE A 324 2.65 -22.94 19.07
C PHE A 324 3.64 -21.88 19.51
N ARG A 325 3.71 -20.77 18.79
CA ARG A 325 4.57 -19.64 19.11
C ARG A 325 3.67 -18.45 19.42
N GLN A 326 3.90 -17.83 20.58
CA GLN A 326 3.19 -16.65 21.03
C GLN A 326 4.19 -15.52 21.27
N GLU A 327 3.91 -14.36 20.71
CA GLU A 327 4.71 -13.14 20.88
C GLU A 327 3.81 -12.00 21.33
N PHE A 328 4.32 -11.20 22.26
CA PHE A 328 3.71 -9.98 22.76
C PHE A 328 4.72 -8.85 22.62
N ASP A 329 4.32 -7.73 22.01
CA ASP A 329 5.08 -6.48 21.95
C ASP A 329 4.17 -5.36 22.47
N LEU A 330 4.56 -4.74 23.57
CA LEU A 330 3.89 -3.61 24.19
C LEU A 330 4.83 -2.41 24.20
N ARG A 331 4.38 -1.29 23.65
CA ARG A 331 5.11 -0.02 23.65
C ARG A 331 4.21 1.06 24.21
N ALA A 332 4.65 1.71 25.28
CA ALA A 332 3.93 2.79 25.92
C ALA A 332 4.78 4.08 25.91
N ALA A 333 4.14 5.20 25.61
CA ALA A 333 4.73 6.53 25.66
C ALA A 333 3.97 7.36 26.72
N MET A 334 4.69 7.88 27.71
CA MET A 334 4.13 8.68 28.78
C MET A 334 4.77 10.08 28.77
N PRO A 335 3.99 11.16 28.65
CA PRO A 335 4.53 12.51 28.68
C PRO A 335 4.99 12.85 30.10
N LEU A 336 6.23 13.33 30.25
CA LEU A 336 6.82 13.66 31.54
C LEU A 336 6.43 15.07 32.04
N GLY A 337 5.69 15.84 31.24
CA GLY A 337 5.14 17.16 31.60
C GLY A 337 6.15 18.31 31.62
N PHE A 338 7.45 18.03 31.69
CA PHE A 338 8.53 19.03 31.57
C PHE A 338 9.25 18.94 30.21
N TRP A 339 9.69 20.09 29.69
CA TRP A 339 10.54 20.23 28.50
C TRP A 339 10.10 19.45 27.24
N ASN A 340 8.81 19.19 27.07
CA ASN A 340 8.28 18.32 25.99
C ASN A 340 8.91 16.92 25.97
N ALA A 341 9.38 16.42 27.12
CA ALA A 341 9.96 15.10 27.27
C ALA A 341 8.87 14.01 27.37
N ALA A 342 9.15 12.84 26.80
CA ALA A 342 8.31 11.67 26.90
C ALA A 342 9.15 10.45 27.25
N LEU A 343 8.65 9.62 28.17
CA LEU A 343 9.22 8.34 28.55
C LEU A 343 8.61 7.25 27.66
N ASN A 344 9.45 6.59 26.87
CA ASN A 344 9.05 5.45 26.06
C ASN A 344 9.50 4.15 26.72
N VAL A 345 8.55 3.28 27.04
CA VAL A 345 8.80 1.95 27.62
C VAL A 345 8.35 0.90 26.62
N GLY A 346 9.23 -0.05 26.29
CA GLY A 346 8.94 -1.18 25.42
C GLY A 346 9.15 -2.50 26.17
N LEU A 347 8.18 -3.41 26.08
CA LEU A 347 8.24 -4.75 26.62
C LEU A 347 7.91 -5.74 25.50
N SER A 348 8.86 -6.62 25.18
CA SER A 348 8.66 -7.72 24.24
C SER A 348 8.85 -9.05 24.95
N ALA A 349 7.89 -9.95 24.82
CA ALA A 349 7.94 -11.29 25.40
C ALA A 349 7.50 -12.33 24.36
N GLY A 350 8.16 -13.49 24.36
CA GLY A 350 7.85 -14.56 23.42
C GLY A 350 8.03 -15.94 24.04
N ALA A 351 7.14 -16.87 23.70
CA ALA A 351 7.22 -18.25 24.15
C ALA A 351 6.91 -19.21 22.98
N ILE A 352 7.61 -20.35 22.95
CA ILE A 352 7.37 -21.43 21.98
C ILE A 352 7.03 -22.68 22.77
N PHE A 353 5.85 -23.22 22.49
CA PHE A 353 5.34 -24.44 23.08
C PHE A 353 5.34 -25.54 22.01
N PRO A 354 6.15 -26.60 22.14
CA PRO A 354 6.07 -27.72 21.23
C PRO A 354 4.71 -28.42 21.40
N LEU A 355 4.03 -28.68 20.28
CA LEU A 355 2.74 -29.37 20.23
C LEU A 355 2.96 -30.83 19.80
N GLY A 356 2.32 -31.78 20.50
CA GLY A 356 2.29 -33.19 20.13
C GLY A 356 3.14 -34.12 20.99
N ARG A 357 2.89 -35.43 20.91
CA ARG A 357 3.43 -36.47 21.82
C ARG A 357 4.95 -36.70 21.72
N ASN A 358 5.60 -36.18 20.68
CA ASN A 358 7.04 -36.37 20.43
C ASN A 358 7.91 -35.19 20.93
N PHE A 359 7.35 -34.25 21.70
CA PHE A 359 8.07 -33.06 22.19
C PHE A 359 9.33 -33.40 23.01
N THR A 360 9.37 -34.56 23.66
CA THR A 360 10.54 -35.03 24.43
C THR A 360 11.66 -35.58 23.55
N LYS A 361 11.37 -35.95 22.31
CA LYS A 361 12.32 -36.59 21.38
C LYS A 361 12.82 -35.64 20.29
N LEU A 362 12.04 -34.60 19.96
CA LEU A 362 12.33 -33.68 18.88
C LEU A 362 12.51 -32.27 19.45
N SER A 363 13.67 -31.65 19.21
CA SER A 363 13.94 -30.25 19.55
C SER A 363 13.49 -29.32 18.42
N THR A 364 12.96 -28.14 18.77
CA THR A 364 12.66 -27.07 17.80
C THR A 364 13.87 -26.78 16.92
N SER A 365 13.60 -26.55 15.62
CA SER A 365 14.65 -26.22 14.66
C SER A 365 15.30 -24.88 15.03
N VAL A 366 16.61 -24.76 14.83
CA VAL A 366 17.39 -23.57 15.20
C VAL A 366 16.79 -22.27 14.64
N PRO A 367 16.36 -22.20 13.37
CA PRO A 367 15.81 -20.95 12.82
C PRO A 367 14.42 -20.58 13.37
N ASP A 368 13.71 -21.51 14.01
CA ASP A 368 12.38 -21.23 14.58
C ASP A 368 12.46 -20.70 16.02
N ARG A 369 13.66 -20.70 16.62
CA ARG A 369 13.92 -20.20 17.97
C ARG A 369 13.95 -18.66 17.99
N PHE A 370 13.78 -18.09 19.18
CA PHE A 370 13.97 -16.66 19.37
C PHE A 370 15.46 -16.33 19.42
N PHE A 371 15.89 -15.41 18.56
CA PHE A 371 17.19 -14.77 18.64
C PHE A 371 17.00 -13.43 19.35
N LEU A 372 17.65 -13.27 20.50
CA LEU A 372 17.63 -12.04 21.29
C LEU A 372 18.98 -11.32 21.12
N GLY A 373 18.95 -10.09 20.62
CA GLY A 373 20.12 -9.25 20.37
C GLY A 373 19.91 -8.30 19.19
N GLY A 374 20.72 -7.24 19.08
CA GLY A 374 20.63 -6.22 18.02
C GLY A 374 19.85 -4.96 18.44
N HIS A 375 19.64 -4.00 17.52
CA HIS A 375 19.02 -2.70 17.84
C HIS A 375 17.55 -2.76 18.30
N SER A 376 16.85 -3.87 18.05
CA SER A 376 15.44 -4.06 18.42
C SER A 376 15.23 -4.75 19.77
N SER A 377 16.30 -5.24 20.41
CA SER A 377 16.23 -5.97 21.69
C SER A 377 17.28 -5.43 22.65
N LEU A 378 16.87 -4.99 23.83
CA LEU A 378 17.75 -4.42 24.88
C LEU A 378 18.75 -5.42 25.48
N VAL A 379 18.84 -6.65 24.98
CA VAL A 379 19.89 -7.57 25.39
C VAL A 379 21.18 -7.10 24.74
N CYS A 380 21.93 -6.31 25.51
CA CYS A 380 23.32 -5.95 25.30
C CYS A 380 24.07 -7.14 24.65
N SER A 381 24.80 -6.90 23.56
CA SER A 381 25.57 -7.89 22.81
C SER A 381 26.78 -8.41 23.60
N LEU A 382 26.55 -8.95 24.80
CA LEU A 382 27.58 -9.39 25.75
C LEU A 382 27.48 -10.89 26.07
N LEU A 383 26.70 -11.67 25.32
CA LEU A 383 26.56 -13.12 25.52
C LEU A 383 26.73 -13.96 24.23
N VAL A 384 27.49 -13.46 23.25
CA VAL A 384 28.06 -14.30 22.17
C VAL A 384 29.56 -13.96 22.04
N GLY A 385 30.28 -13.99 23.16
CA GLY A 385 31.67 -13.54 23.24
C GLY A 385 32.45 -14.06 24.44
N LEU A 386 32.16 -15.28 24.92
CA LEU A 386 33.10 -16.00 25.79
C LEU A 386 33.58 -17.25 25.05
N PRO A 387 34.85 -17.31 24.62
CA PRO A 387 35.46 -18.59 24.28
C PRO A 387 35.52 -19.42 25.57
N ASP A 388 34.99 -20.63 25.52
CA ASP A 388 35.11 -21.63 26.57
C ASP A 388 36.56 -22.14 26.53
N GLU A 389 37.50 -21.33 27.01
CA GLU A 389 38.89 -21.71 27.22
C GLU A 389 38.93 -22.59 28.47
N ARG A 390 38.67 -23.89 28.29
CA ARG A 390 38.94 -24.88 29.34
C ARG A 390 40.44 -24.90 29.59
N SER A 391 40.84 -24.35 30.74
CA SER A 391 42.13 -24.61 31.35
C SER A 391 42.25 -26.12 31.63
N GLY A 392 43.07 -26.81 30.85
CA GLY A 392 43.62 -28.09 31.25
C GLY A 392 44.78 -27.84 32.21
N SER A 393 44.56 -28.09 33.50
CA SER A 393 45.64 -28.24 34.47
C SER A 393 45.59 -29.66 35.04
N GLN A 394 46.73 -30.34 34.87
CA GLN A 394 47.12 -31.69 35.30
C GLN A 394 46.76 -32.84 34.36
#